data_AF-A0A8H3XCQ3-F1
#
_entry.id   AF-A0A8H3XCQ3-F1
#
_cell.length_a   1.000
_cell.length_b   1.000
_cell.length_c   1.000
_cell.angle_alpha   90.00
_cell.angle_beta   90.00
_cell.angle_gamma   90.00
#
_symmetry.space_group_name_H-M   'P 1'
#
loop_
_entity.id
_entity.type
_entity.pdbx_description
1 polymer ?
#
loop_
_entity_poly.entity_id
_entity_poly.type
_entity_poly.pdbx_seq_one_letter_code
_entity_poly.pdbx_strand_id
1 'polypeptide(L)'
;MSLPIEEFKPHFPPRITPQEIYSEILSNNNNNNYSRRTTKLPTAFDAYKLCFRREFALQSYNALEEMITPLAINSWGREPADVKEEYKRLLNEAKDLQQ
;
A
#
# COMPACT_ATOMS: atom_id res chain seq x y z
N MET A 1 -6.14 9.37 -22.75
CA MET A 1 -4.73 9.71 -22.57
C MET A 1 -4.25 8.94 -21.36
N SER A 2 -3.37 7.95 -21.55
CA SER A 2 -2.81 7.16 -20.45
C SER A 2 -1.67 7.96 -19.83
N LEU A 3 -1.71 8.20 -18.52
CA LEU A 3 -0.63 8.89 -17.82
C LEU A 3 0.67 8.08 -17.97
N PRO A 4 1.84 8.75 -18.09
CA PRO A 4 3.12 8.05 -18.04
C PRO A 4 3.20 7.28 -16.70
N ILE A 5 3.60 6.01 -16.77
CA ILE A 5 3.71 5.10 -15.61
C ILE A 5 4.55 5.72 -14.47
N GLU A 6 5.45 6.64 -14.82
CA GLU A 6 6.31 7.39 -13.90
C GLU A 6 5.59 8.42 -13.02
N GLU A 7 4.36 8.81 -13.35
CA GLU A 7 3.55 9.76 -12.58
C GLU A 7 2.33 9.10 -11.92
N PHE A 8 2.28 7.77 -11.90
CA PHE A 8 1.19 7.10 -11.23
C PHE A 8 1.26 7.35 -9.72
N LYS A 9 0.19 7.94 -9.20
CA LYS A 9 -0.02 8.18 -7.77
C LYS A 9 -1.41 7.64 -7.43
N PRO A 10 -1.55 6.90 -6.31
CA PRO A 10 -2.86 6.52 -5.84
C PRO A 10 -3.66 7.78 -5.51
N HIS A 11 -4.96 7.72 -5.70
CA HIS A 11 -5.85 8.82 -5.41
C HIS A 11 -5.82 9.15 -3.90
N PHE A 12 -5.74 10.43 -3.59
CA PHE A 12 -5.90 10.95 -2.24
C PHE A 12 -7.24 11.70 -2.12
N PRO A 13 -8.07 11.44 -1.11
CA PRO A 13 -7.85 10.53 0.02
C PRO A 13 -7.85 9.05 -0.40
N PRO A 14 -7.07 8.21 0.30
CA PRO A 14 -6.98 6.80 -0.02
C PRO A 14 -8.32 6.10 0.17
N ARG A 15 -8.77 5.36 -0.85
CA ARG A 15 -9.97 4.51 -0.78
C ARG A 15 -9.65 3.16 -0.14
N ILE A 16 -9.02 3.19 1.03
CA ILE A 16 -8.73 1.99 1.81
C ILE A 16 -9.20 2.17 3.24
N THR A 17 -9.85 1.14 3.76
CA THR A 17 -10.27 1.12 5.16
C THR A 17 -9.19 0.48 6.04
N PRO A 18 -9.11 0.84 7.33
CA PRO A 18 -8.22 0.17 8.28
C PRO A 18 -8.43 -1.36 8.33
N GLN A 19 -9.67 -1.83 8.18
CA GLN A 19 -10.00 -3.26 8.11
C GLN A 19 -9.39 -3.98 6.91
N GLU A 20 -9.30 -3.30 5.76
CA GLU A 20 -8.67 -3.86 4.57
C GLU A 20 -7.16 -3.90 4.73
N ILE A 21 -6.55 -2.87 5.32
CA ILE A 21 -5.13 -2.89 5.71
C ILE A 21 -4.86 -4.09 6.64
N TYR A 22 -5.72 -4.30 7.62
CA TYR A 22 -5.63 -5.44 8.51
C TYR A 22 -5.71 -6.78 7.76
N SER A 23 -6.72 -6.96 6.92
CA SER A 23 -6.95 -8.23 6.22
C SER A 23 -5.85 -8.55 5.20
N GLU A 24 -5.39 -7.55 4.45
CA GLU A 24 -4.44 -7.73 3.34
C GLU A 24 -2.98 -7.72 3.77
N ILE A 25 -2.64 -7.01 4.85
CA ILE A 25 -1.24 -6.85 5.29
C ILE A 25 -0.98 -7.62 6.59
N LEU A 26 -1.88 -7.57 7.56
CA LEU A 26 -1.71 -8.21 8.87
C LEU A 26 -2.16 -9.68 8.85
N SER A 27 -3.30 -10.01 8.23
CA SER A 27 -3.86 -11.37 8.21
C SER A 27 -3.23 -12.28 7.13
N ASN A 28 -2.83 -11.73 5.98
CA ASN A 28 -2.22 -12.51 4.88
C ASN A 28 -0.79 -13.03 5.18
N ASN A 29 -0.14 -12.54 6.25
CA ASN A 29 1.14 -13.11 6.72
C ASN A 29 1.04 -14.59 7.11
N ASN A 30 -0.17 -15.11 7.32
CA ASN A 30 -0.38 -16.52 7.68
C ASN A 30 -0.48 -17.49 6.48
N ASN A 31 -0.75 -17.02 5.24
CA ASN A 31 -1.17 -17.92 4.15
C ASN A 31 -0.31 -17.92 2.87
N ASN A 32 0.70 -17.06 2.73
CA ASN A 32 1.54 -17.06 1.53
C ASN A 32 3.00 -17.37 1.83
N ASN A 33 3.60 -18.18 0.95
CA ASN A 33 5.00 -18.60 0.89
C ASN A 33 6.02 -17.44 0.72
N TYR A 34 5.70 -16.24 1.18
CA TYR A 34 6.60 -15.11 1.41
C TYR A 34 7.05 -14.97 2.88
N SER A 35 6.68 -15.94 3.73
CA SER A 35 7.00 -16.04 5.17
C SER A 35 8.50 -16.31 5.47
N ARG A 36 9.42 -15.65 4.76
CA ARG A 36 10.84 -15.69 5.16
C ARG A 36 11.58 -14.36 5.06
N ARG A 37 10.94 -13.27 4.67
CA ARG A 37 11.56 -11.95 4.80
C ARG A 37 10.62 -10.98 5.48
N THR A 38 10.87 -10.90 6.77
CA THR A 38 10.58 -9.79 7.68
C THR A 38 9.31 -9.94 8.52
N THR A 39 9.54 -10.38 9.75
CA THR A 39 8.90 -9.93 11.00
C THR A 39 8.96 -8.40 11.17
N LYS A 40 8.81 -7.62 10.11
CA LYS A 40 8.73 -6.16 10.17
C LYS A 40 7.27 -5.82 10.36
N LEU A 41 7.01 -5.05 11.43
CA LEU A 41 5.73 -4.40 11.63
C LEU A 41 5.35 -3.68 10.34
N PRO A 42 4.12 -3.85 9.83
CA PRO A 42 3.69 -3.11 8.66
C PRO A 42 3.81 -1.61 8.95
N THR A 43 4.22 -0.90 7.91
CA THR A 43 4.53 0.53 7.89
C THR A 43 3.51 1.27 7.04
N ALA A 44 3.45 2.59 7.18
CA ALA A 44 2.54 3.42 6.38
C ALA A 44 2.76 3.24 4.86
N PHE A 45 3.99 2.88 4.46
CA PHE A 45 4.32 2.54 3.08
C PHE A 45 3.60 1.28 2.58
N ASP A 46 3.38 0.28 3.43
CA ASP A 46 2.69 -0.96 3.03
C ASP A 46 1.21 -0.68 2.69
N ALA A 47 0.56 0.16 3.51
CA ALA A 47 -0.80 0.64 3.23
C ALA A 47 -0.86 1.45 1.92
N TYR A 48 0.12 2.32 1.71
CA TYR A 48 0.26 3.07 0.46
C TYR A 48 0.46 2.15 -0.76
N LYS A 49 1.36 1.16 -0.67
CA LYS A 49 1.64 0.19 -1.74
C LYS A 49 0.40 -0.64 -2.08
N LEU A 50 -0.44 -0.95 -1.10
CA LEU A 50 -1.71 -1.65 -1.32
C LEU A 50 -2.71 -0.80 -2.12
N CYS A 51 -2.88 0.48 -1.77
CA CYS A 51 -3.66 1.42 -2.57
C CYS A 51 -3.12 1.55 -3.99
N PHE A 52 -1.80 1.72 -4.11
CA PHE A 52 -1.12 1.81 -5.39
C PHE A 52 -1.43 0.57 -6.24
N ARG A 53 -1.25 -0.64 -5.70
CA ARG A 53 -1.55 -1.90 -6.42
C ARG A 53 -2.99 -1.97 -6.89
N ARG A 54 -3.95 -1.61 -6.02
CA ARG A 54 -5.38 -1.66 -6.36
C ARG A 54 -5.71 -0.74 -7.54
N GLU A 55 -5.24 0.50 -7.48
CA GLU A 55 -5.50 1.44 -8.56
C GLU A 55 -4.74 1.08 -9.84
N PHE A 56 -3.53 0.54 -9.72
CA PHE A 56 -2.74 0.08 -10.86
C PHE A 56 -3.41 -1.10 -11.56
N ALA A 57 -3.97 -2.04 -10.78
CA ALA A 57 -4.75 -3.15 -11.29
C ALA A 57 -6.06 -2.69 -11.97
N LEU A 58 -6.72 -1.66 -11.44
CA LEU A 58 -7.91 -1.05 -12.05
C LEU A 58 -7.60 -0.41 -13.42
N GLN A 59 -6.37 0.05 -13.64
CA GLN A 59 -5.92 0.52 -14.95
C GLN A 59 -5.57 -0.61 -15.93
N SER A 60 -6.02 -1.85 -15.65
CA SER A 60 -5.87 -3.04 -16.51
C SER A 60 -4.43 -3.55 -16.67
N TYR A 61 -3.52 -3.14 -15.79
CA TYR A 61 -2.19 -3.72 -15.70
C TYR A 61 -2.15 -4.77 -14.59
N ASN A 62 -2.16 -6.05 -14.96
CA ASN A 62 -1.76 -7.15 -14.06
C ASN A 62 -0.25 -7.00 -13.78
N ALA A 63 0.09 -6.06 -12.91
CA ALA A 63 1.46 -5.69 -12.65
C ALA A 63 2.09 -6.64 -11.65
N LEU A 64 3.25 -7.15 -12.02
CA LEU A 64 4.11 -7.91 -11.13
C LEU A 64 4.59 -6.99 -10.01
N GLU A 65 4.75 -7.56 -8.82
CA GLU A 65 5.19 -6.83 -7.63
C GLU A 65 6.56 -6.16 -7.81
N GLU A 66 7.40 -6.72 -8.69
CA GLU A 66 8.69 -6.18 -9.10
C GLU A 66 8.59 -4.83 -9.83
N MET A 67 7.48 -4.56 -10.53
CA MET A 67 7.22 -3.25 -11.15
C MET A 67 6.56 -2.29 -10.16
N ILE A 68 5.63 -2.78 -9.35
CA ILE A 68 4.86 -1.95 -8.40
C ILE A 68 5.78 -1.37 -7.32
N THR A 69 6.69 -2.17 -6.78
CA THR A 69 7.54 -1.77 -5.65
C THR A 69 8.41 -0.53 -5.95
N PRO A 70 9.22 -0.49 -7.02
CA PRO A 70 10.04 0.68 -7.32
C PRO A 70 9.19 1.92 -7.65
N LEU A 71 8.07 1.75 -8.35
CA LEU A 71 7.14 2.86 -8.65
C LEU A 71 6.52 3.43 -7.37
N ALA A 72 6.02 2.56 -6.50
CA ALA A 72 5.45 2.96 -5.22
C ALA A 72 6.48 3.65 -4.33
N ILE A 73 7.73 3.18 -4.28
CA ILE A 73 8.82 3.83 -3.52
C ILE A 73 9.08 5.24 -4.04
N ASN A 74 9.19 5.40 -5.37
CA ASN A 74 9.42 6.72 -5.97
C ASN A 74 8.25 7.68 -5.69
N SER A 75 7.01 7.23 -5.88
CA SER A 75 5.83 8.05 -5.61
C SER A 75 5.73 8.39 -4.12
N TRP A 76 5.91 7.43 -3.21
CA TRP A 76 5.95 7.67 -1.76
C TRP A 76 7.05 8.65 -1.35
N GLY A 77 8.22 8.61 -1.98
CA GLY A 77 9.28 9.58 -1.76
C GLY A 77 8.85 11.02 -2.05
N ARG A 78 8.00 11.20 -3.07
CA ARG A 78 7.48 12.49 -3.53
C ARG A 78 6.19 12.94 -2.83
N GLU A 79 5.50 12.04 -2.13
CA GLU A 79 4.28 12.39 -1.39
C GLU A 79 4.57 13.37 -0.23
N PRO A 80 3.66 14.34 0.01
CA PRO A 80 3.77 15.28 1.11
C PRO A 80 3.61 14.57 2.46
N ALA A 81 4.07 15.23 3.53
CA ALA A 81 4.04 14.67 4.89
C ALA A 81 2.62 14.31 5.34
N ASP A 82 1.63 15.15 5.02
CA ASP A 82 0.23 14.97 5.41
C ASP A 82 -0.36 13.65 4.88
N VAL A 83 -0.02 13.29 3.64
CA VAL A 83 -0.45 12.02 3.04
C VAL A 83 0.17 10.86 3.81
N LYS A 84 1.47 10.94 4.13
CA LYS A 84 2.18 9.89 4.88
C LYS A 84 1.61 9.73 6.29
N GLU A 85 1.21 10.82 6.91
CA GLU A 85 0.59 10.84 8.22
C GLU A 85 -0.79 10.19 8.20
N GLU A 86 -1.60 10.43 7.17
CA GLU A 86 -2.90 9.77 7.01
C GLU A 86 -2.76 8.24 6.87
N TYR A 87 -1.83 7.77 6.04
CA TYR A 87 -1.56 6.32 5.93
C TYR A 87 -1.03 5.72 7.25
N LYS A 88 -0.25 6.49 8.00
CA LYS A 88 0.23 6.08 9.33
C LYS A 88 -0.93 5.99 10.32
N ARG A 89 -1.87 6.94 10.28
CA ARG A 89 -3.08 6.94 11.10
C ARG A 89 -3.96 5.73 10.77
N LEU A 90 -4.25 5.48 9.49
CA LEU A 90 -5.03 4.32 9.03
C LEU A 90 -4.42 3.00 9.48
N LEU A 91 -3.09 2.90 9.39
CA LEU A 91 -2.37 1.72 9.87
C LEU A 91 -2.47 1.56 11.39
N ASN A 92 -2.42 2.66 12.15
CA ASN A 92 -2.56 2.60 13.60
C ASN A 92 -3.97 2.18 13.99
N GLU A 93 -5.00 2.76 13.35
CA GLU A 93 -6.39 2.32 13.51
C GLU A 93 -6.54 0.82 13.14
N ALA A 94 -5.86 0.34 12.10
CA ALA A 94 -5.89 -1.07 11.71
C ALA A 94 -5.24 -1.99 12.75
N LYS A 95 -4.21 -1.51 13.46
CA LYS A 95 -3.56 -2.25 14.56
C LYS A 95 -4.44 -2.26 15.80
N ASP A 96 -5.11 -1.16 16.12
CA ASP A 96 -6.03 -1.07 17.24
C ASP A 96 -7.22 -2.04 17.07
N LEU A 97 -7.65 -2.30 15.81
CA LEU A 97 -8.65 -3.33 15.50
C LEU A 97 -8.19 -4.78 15.79
N GLN A 98 -6.91 -5.03 16.10
CA GLN A 98 -6.44 -6.35 16.54
C GLN A 98 -6.63 -6.62 18.04
N GLN A 99 -6.82 -5.57 18.86
CA GLN A 99 -7.00 -5.71 20.32
C GLN A 99 -8.44 -6.03 20.69
#